data_AF-A0A4Y4WUZ7-F1
#
_entry.id   AF-A0A4Y4WUZ7-F1
#
_cell.length_a   1.000
_cell.length_b   1.000
_cell.length_c   1.000
_cell.angle_alpha   90.00
_cell.angle_beta   90.00
_cell.angle_gamma   90.00
#
_symmetry.space_group_name_H-M   'P 1'
#
loop_
_entity.id
_entity.type
_entity.pdbx_description
1 polymer ?
#
loop_
_entity_poly.entity_id
_entity_poly.type
_entity_poly.pdbx_seq_one_letter_code
_entity_poly.pdbx_strand_id
1 'polypeptide(L)'
;MKELEQSQQVLENVKTDLTNENTKLKNGNDELTNKITGLATEKDNLTKDKENLTKDLSTAKTQASQTSQKLTELERRHALYQKLEKLYEVFLEVKDRLNFGFVEKTHSAMDLIASVISDSKYYLESLYNRASQELSDKRSDKGEKLAELFDLLFEYIKDSKFERLKEPSAYDYSCKKLYPEQNTSQKMQRVVLRGYKHNDKVYHTIVDMGS
;
A
#
# COMPACT_ATOMS: atom_id res chain seq x y z
N MET A 1 29.12 -62.17 83.73
CA MET A 1 30.14 -62.03 82.67
C MET A 1 29.54 -62.21 81.28
N LYS A 2 28.92 -63.34 80.92
CA LYS A 2 28.33 -63.56 79.56
C LYS A 2 27.32 -62.50 79.08
N GLU A 3 26.41 -62.05 79.93
CA GLU A 3 25.40 -61.02 79.54
C GLU A 3 26.03 -59.67 79.21
N LEU A 4 27.07 -59.27 79.94
CA LEU A 4 27.78 -58.00 79.71
C LEU A 4 28.51 -58.03 78.35
N GLU A 5 29.11 -59.17 78.02
CA GLU A 5 29.83 -59.41 76.78
C GLU A 5 28.87 -59.40 75.57
N GLN A 6 27.67 -59.99 75.72
CA GLN A 6 26.60 -59.90 74.72
C GLN A 6 26.09 -58.46 74.54
N SER A 7 25.89 -57.71 75.62
CA SER A 7 25.49 -56.30 75.53
C SER A 7 26.54 -55.43 74.84
N GLN A 8 27.83 -55.65 75.08
CA GLN A 8 28.90 -54.94 74.37
C GLN A 8 28.88 -55.24 72.88
N GLN A 9 28.76 -56.51 72.48
CA GLN A 9 28.65 -56.91 71.08
C GLN A 9 27.45 -56.26 70.37
N VAL A 10 26.28 -56.22 71.03
CA VAL A 10 25.08 -55.57 70.48
C VAL A 10 25.30 -54.07 70.29
N LEU A 11 25.95 -53.41 71.26
CA LEU A 11 26.26 -51.99 71.17
C LEU A 11 27.24 -51.68 70.02
N GLU A 12 28.25 -52.52 69.81
CA GLU A 12 29.21 -52.43 68.70
C GLU A 12 28.50 -52.51 67.34
N ASN A 13 27.55 -53.45 67.20
CA ASN A 13 26.77 -53.63 65.98
C ASN A 13 25.88 -52.41 65.69
N VAL A 14 25.13 -51.95 66.70
CA VAL A 14 24.28 -50.74 66.57
C VAL A 14 25.11 -49.52 66.18
N LYS A 15 26.30 -49.36 66.78
CA LYS A 15 27.23 -48.26 66.43
C LYS A 15 27.69 -48.35 64.97
N THR A 16 27.96 -49.55 64.48
CA THR A 16 28.37 -49.80 63.09
C THR A 16 27.23 -49.48 62.11
N ASP A 17 26.01 -49.92 62.41
CA ASP A 17 24.83 -49.65 61.58
C ASP A 17 24.52 -48.15 61.50
N LEU A 18 24.52 -47.45 62.65
CA LEU A 18 24.34 -46.00 62.70
C LEU A 18 25.43 -45.25 61.91
N THR A 19 26.68 -45.74 61.95
CA THR A 19 27.79 -45.14 61.18
C THR A 19 27.57 -45.32 59.68
N ASN A 20 27.10 -46.50 59.26
CA ASN A 20 26.78 -46.79 57.86
C ASN A 20 25.61 -45.94 57.36
N GLU A 21 24.55 -45.81 58.16
CA GLU A 21 23.37 -45.02 57.81
C GLU A 21 23.69 -43.52 57.73
N ASN A 22 24.47 -42.98 58.69
CA ASN A 22 24.97 -41.60 58.62
C ASN A 22 25.81 -41.35 57.35
N THR A 23 26.63 -42.33 56.94
CA THR A 23 27.43 -42.22 55.70
C THR A 23 26.53 -42.17 54.47
N LYS A 24 25.49 -43.01 54.40
CA LYS A 24 24.50 -42.99 53.31
C LYS A 24 23.74 -41.66 53.25
N LEU A 25 23.28 -41.16 54.40
CA LEU A 25 22.59 -39.87 54.50
C LEU A 25 23.47 -38.72 54.05
N LYS A 26 24.75 -38.70 54.45
CA LYS A 26 25.70 -37.68 54.02
C LYS A 26 25.89 -37.68 52.50
N ASN A 27 26.11 -38.85 51.91
CA ASN A 27 26.25 -38.99 50.46
C ASN A 27 24.99 -38.54 49.71
N GLY A 28 23.80 -38.92 50.20
CA GLY A 28 22.53 -38.48 49.61
C GLY A 28 22.33 -36.96 49.71
N ASN A 29 22.75 -36.36 50.82
CA ASN A 29 22.68 -34.91 51.01
C ASN A 29 23.63 -34.15 50.05
N ASP A 30 24.83 -34.69 49.82
CA ASP A 30 25.78 -34.13 48.85
C ASP A 30 25.24 -34.21 47.41
N GLU A 31 24.61 -35.32 47.04
CA GLU A 31 24.00 -35.51 45.71
C GLU A 31 22.80 -34.56 45.47
N LEU A 32 21.94 -34.39 46.49
CA LEU A 32 20.84 -33.43 46.44
C LEU A 32 21.35 -31.99 46.34
N THR A 33 22.40 -31.65 47.09
CA THR A 33 23.02 -30.32 47.04
C THR A 33 23.50 -30.01 45.63
N ASN A 34 24.21 -30.95 44.99
CA ASN A 34 24.69 -30.81 43.61
C ASN A 34 23.54 -30.64 42.60
N LYS A 35 22.46 -31.42 42.73
CA LYS A 35 21.27 -31.28 41.87
C LYS A 35 20.61 -29.90 42.02
N ILE A 36 20.51 -29.38 43.23
CA ILE A 36 19.95 -28.04 43.49
C ILE A 36 20.81 -26.97 42.84
N THR A 37 22.14 -27.05 42.94
CA THR A 37 23.05 -26.08 42.29
C THR A 37 22.95 -26.12 40.76
N GLY A 38 22.83 -27.33 40.19
CA GLY A 38 22.63 -27.53 38.76
C GLY A 38 21.31 -26.90 38.27
N LEU A 39 20.20 -27.19 38.97
CA LEU A 39 18.89 -26.63 38.66
C LEU A 39 18.84 -25.10 38.81
N ALA A 40 19.53 -24.54 39.81
CA ALA A 40 19.63 -23.10 39.97
C ALA A 40 20.34 -22.44 38.76
N THR A 41 21.45 -23.03 38.32
CA THR A 41 22.21 -22.55 37.15
C THR A 41 21.38 -22.62 35.86
N GLU A 42 20.65 -23.72 35.65
CA GLU A 42 19.78 -23.89 34.49
C GLU A 42 18.63 -22.89 34.50
N LYS A 43 18.03 -22.63 35.67
CA LYS A 43 16.98 -21.62 35.83
C LYS A 43 17.47 -20.21 35.47
N ASP A 44 18.68 -19.85 35.88
CA ASP A 44 19.26 -18.54 35.58
C ASP A 44 19.53 -18.39 34.07
N ASN A 45 20.05 -19.43 33.43
CA ASN A 45 20.26 -19.46 31.97
C ASN A 45 18.93 -19.33 31.22
N LEU A 46 17.91 -20.09 31.60
CA LEU A 46 16.57 -20.01 30.99
C LEU A 46 15.92 -18.64 31.18
N THR A 47 16.18 -17.98 32.31
CA THR A 47 15.68 -16.62 32.57
C THR A 47 16.33 -15.62 31.61
N LYS A 48 17.66 -15.71 31.44
CA LYS A 48 18.41 -14.86 30.51
C LYS A 48 18.00 -15.08 29.06
N ASP A 49 17.81 -16.33 28.65
CA ASP A 49 17.36 -16.67 27.29
C ASP A 49 15.96 -16.14 27.02
N LYS A 50 15.06 -16.24 28.00
CA LYS A 50 13.71 -15.67 27.90
C LYS A 50 13.72 -14.15 27.73
N GLU A 51 14.58 -13.45 28.48
CA GLU A 51 14.74 -12.00 28.35
C GLU A 51 15.27 -11.61 26.96
N ASN A 52 16.28 -12.31 26.46
CA ASN A 52 16.84 -12.10 25.12
C ASN A 52 15.79 -12.35 24.03
N LEU A 53 15.08 -13.48 24.08
CA LEU A 53 14.02 -13.81 23.13
C LEU A 53 12.89 -12.77 23.15
N THR A 54 12.55 -12.24 24.33
CA THR A 54 11.53 -11.19 24.46
C THR A 54 11.99 -9.89 23.79
N LYS A 55 13.26 -9.54 23.93
CA LYS A 55 13.86 -8.37 23.28
C LYS A 55 13.93 -8.52 21.76
N ASP A 56 14.34 -9.70 21.28
CA ASP A 56 14.42 -10.00 19.85
C ASP A 56 13.03 -9.99 19.20
N LEU A 57 12.03 -10.58 19.87
CA LEU A 57 10.63 -10.54 19.43
C LEU A 57 10.10 -9.10 19.32
N SER A 58 10.38 -8.26 20.31
CA SER A 58 9.97 -6.85 20.30
C SER A 58 10.62 -6.08 19.15
N THR A 59 11.91 -6.34 18.90
CA THR A 59 12.67 -5.74 17.79
C THR A 59 12.10 -6.18 16.44
N ALA A 60 11.88 -7.48 16.25
CA ALA A 60 11.30 -8.05 15.04
C ALA A 60 9.89 -7.50 14.76
N LYS A 61 9.06 -7.37 15.80
CA LYS A 61 7.70 -6.79 15.67
C LYS A 61 7.74 -5.34 15.20
N THR A 62 8.68 -4.55 15.73
CA THR A 62 8.88 -3.16 15.32
C THR A 62 9.32 -3.07 13.86
N GLN A 63 10.30 -3.89 13.46
CA GLN A 63 10.78 -3.95 12.07
C GLN A 63 9.69 -4.39 11.08
N ALA A 64 8.88 -5.39 11.45
CA ALA A 64 7.78 -5.87 10.62
C ALA A 64 6.73 -4.77 10.38
N SER A 65 6.36 -4.02 11.43
CA SER A 65 5.44 -2.89 11.32
C SER A 65 5.98 -1.79 10.40
N GLN A 66 7.25 -1.39 10.57
CA GLN A 66 7.90 -0.40 9.71
C GLN A 66 7.97 -0.85 8.24
N THR A 67 8.25 -2.13 8.01
CA THR A 67 8.33 -2.70 6.65
C THR A 67 6.95 -2.70 5.99
N SER A 68 5.90 -3.08 6.72
CA SER A 68 4.53 -3.04 6.22
C SER A 68 4.11 -1.63 5.81
N GLN A 69 4.46 -0.60 6.61
CA GLN A 69 4.17 0.79 6.27
C GLN A 69 4.90 1.25 5.00
N LYS A 70 6.18 0.90 4.85
CA LYS A 70 6.96 1.21 3.65
C LYS A 70 6.42 0.52 2.41
N LEU A 71 5.95 -0.72 2.54
CA LEU A 71 5.34 -1.48 1.45
C LEU A 71 4.07 -0.78 0.94
N THR A 72 3.17 -0.39 1.83
CA THR A 72 1.94 0.32 1.45
C THR A 72 2.22 1.66 0.77
N GLU A 73 3.22 2.41 1.24
CA GLU A 73 3.62 3.67 0.58
C GLU A 73 4.23 3.42 -0.81
N LEU A 74 4.98 2.34 -0.98
CA LEU A 74 5.56 1.97 -2.28
C LEU A 74 4.49 1.54 -3.28
N GLU A 75 3.52 0.71 -2.85
CA GLU A 75 2.37 0.31 -3.66
C GLU A 75 1.57 1.54 -4.12
N ARG A 76 1.33 2.50 -3.22
CA ARG A 76 0.66 3.77 -3.54
C ARG A 76 1.43 4.58 -4.58
N ARG A 77 2.76 4.69 -4.45
CA ARG A 77 3.61 5.39 -5.43
C ARG A 77 3.63 4.68 -6.79
N HIS A 78 3.71 3.36 -6.79
CA HIS A 78 3.72 2.58 -8.02
C HIS A 78 2.40 2.75 -8.80
N ALA A 79 1.25 2.75 -8.12
CA ALA A 79 -0.04 3.02 -8.75
C ALA A 79 -0.11 4.42 -9.40
N LEU A 80 0.53 5.43 -8.81
CA LEU A 80 0.61 6.77 -9.41
C LEU A 80 1.49 6.78 -10.68
N TYR A 81 2.60 6.05 -10.68
CA TYR A 81 3.47 5.94 -11.86
C TYR A 81 2.81 5.19 -13.01
N GLN A 82 2.09 4.09 -12.75
CA GLN A 82 1.35 3.36 -13.78
C GLN A 82 0.34 4.24 -14.51
N LYS A 83 -0.37 5.11 -13.77
CA LYS A 83 -1.31 6.06 -14.37
C LYS A 83 -0.60 7.11 -15.24
N LEU A 84 0.60 7.54 -14.83
CA LEU A 84 1.37 8.56 -15.54
C LEU A 84 1.96 8.01 -16.84
N GLU A 85 2.42 6.75 -16.79
CA GLU A 85 2.84 5.98 -17.95
C GLU A 85 1.68 5.83 -18.94
N LYS A 86 0.52 5.35 -18.47
CA LYS A 86 -0.70 5.23 -19.29
C LYS A 86 -1.09 6.55 -19.96
N LEU A 87 -1.03 7.66 -19.22
CA LEU A 87 -1.31 8.99 -19.78
C LEU A 87 -0.39 9.30 -20.97
N TYR A 88 0.90 9.04 -20.85
CA TYR A 88 1.87 9.32 -21.93
C TYR A 88 1.72 8.38 -23.11
N GLU A 89 1.44 7.09 -22.87
CA GLU A 89 1.17 6.12 -23.93
C GLU A 89 -0.02 6.56 -24.78
N VAL A 90 -1.17 6.86 -24.15
CA VAL A 90 -2.37 7.33 -24.86
C VAL A 90 -2.09 8.64 -25.60
N PHE A 91 -1.32 9.56 -25.00
CA PHE A 91 -0.89 10.78 -25.68
C PHE A 91 -0.11 10.49 -26.96
N LEU A 92 0.90 9.60 -26.90
CA LEU A 92 1.71 9.24 -28.06
C LEU A 92 0.87 8.64 -29.19
N GLU A 93 -0.17 7.90 -28.86
CA GLU A 93 -1.06 7.31 -29.83
C GLU A 93 -1.90 8.35 -30.58
N VAL A 94 -2.30 9.45 -29.95
CA VAL A 94 -3.19 10.46 -30.57
C VAL A 94 -2.50 11.79 -30.88
N LYS A 95 -1.18 11.89 -30.66
CA LYS A 95 -0.43 13.14 -30.86
C LYS A 95 -0.52 13.69 -32.28
N ASP A 96 -0.70 12.83 -33.29
CA ASP A 96 -0.90 13.22 -34.70
C ASP A 96 -2.21 13.97 -34.94
N ARG A 97 -3.17 13.85 -34.00
CA ARG A 97 -4.46 14.55 -34.02
C ARG A 97 -4.41 15.87 -33.25
N LEU A 98 -3.34 16.12 -32.51
CA LEU A 98 -3.14 17.33 -31.72
C LEU A 98 -2.31 18.34 -32.52
N ASN A 99 -2.91 19.47 -32.88
CA ASN A 99 -2.23 20.55 -33.58
C ASN A 99 -1.79 21.66 -32.61
N PHE A 100 -1.00 21.30 -31.61
CA PHE A 100 -0.48 22.25 -30.62
C PHE A 100 1.04 22.36 -30.71
N GLY A 101 1.57 23.59 -30.62
CA GLY A 101 3.02 23.81 -30.66
C GLY A 101 3.79 23.19 -29.49
N PHE A 102 3.13 22.83 -28.38
CA PHE A 102 3.78 22.12 -27.27
C PHE A 102 4.00 20.63 -27.56
N VAL A 103 3.26 20.02 -28.49
CA VAL A 103 3.36 18.58 -28.80
C VAL A 103 4.78 18.23 -29.25
N GLU A 104 5.41 19.08 -30.05
CA GLU A 104 6.80 18.92 -30.50
C GLU A 104 7.83 18.94 -29.36
N LYS A 105 7.47 19.58 -28.23
CA LYS A 105 8.34 19.77 -27.06
C LYS A 105 8.02 18.80 -25.93
N THR A 106 7.01 17.94 -26.10
CA THR A 106 6.50 17.06 -25.05
C THR A 106 7.23 15.73 -25.04
N HIS A 107 8.11 15.53 -24.06
CA HIS A 107 8.95 14.34 -23.94
C HIS A 107 8.54 13.42 -22.78
N SER A 108 7.54 13.82 -22.00
CA SER A 108 7.02 13.04 -20.88
C SER A 108 5.58 13.43 -20.54
N ALA A 109 4.91 12.59 -19.74
CA ALA A 109 3.61 12.94 -19.15
C ALA A 109 3.65 14.23 -18.33
N MET A 110 4.77 14.50 -17.64
CA MET A 110 4.93 15.70 -16.84
C MET A 110 5.00 16.95 -17.73
N ASP A 111 5.73 16.90 -18.85
CA ASP A 111 5.80 18.00 -19.81
C ASP A 111 4.43 18.28 -20.44
N LEU A 112 3.67 17.21 -20.72
CA LEU A 112 2.31 17.29 -21.21
C LEU A 112 1.40 18.01 -20.19
N ILE A 113 1.39 17.53 -18.93
CA ILE A 113 0.61 18.13 -17.85
C ILE A 113 1.00 19.60 -17.65
N ALA A 114 2.30 19.90 -17.61
CA ALA A 114 2.80 21.27 -17.43
C ALA A 114 2.35 22.20 -18.58
N SER A 115 2.43 21.72 -19.82
CA SER A 115 1.99 22.47 -21.01
C SER A 115 0.51 22.76 -20.96
N VAL A 116 -0.32 21.76 -20.61
CA VAL A 116 -1.76 21.94 -20.47
C VAL A 116 -2.08 22.89 -19.31
N ILE A 117 -1.44 22.75 -18.14
CA ILE A 117 -1.67 23.65 -17.00
C ILE A 117 -1.32 25.11 -17.32
N SER A 118 -0.30 25.36 -18.14
CA SER A 118 0.11 26.73 -18.49
C SER A 118 -0.98 27.56 -19.16
N ASP A 119 -1.87 26.93 -19.94
CA ASP A 119 -3.07 27.55 -20.50
C ASP A 119 -4.20 26.51 -20.53
N SER A 120 -4.60 26.10 -19.32
CA SER A 120 -5.54 25.00 -19.09
C SER A 120 -6.86 25.21 -19.81
N LYS A 121 -7.32 26.46 -19.88
CA LYS A 121 -8.54 26.81 -20.61
C LYS A 121 -8.39 26.52 -22.10
N TYR A 122 -7.36 27.06 -22.75
CA TYR A 122 -7.17 26.90 -24.19
C TYR A 122 -6.95 25.43 -24.58
N TYR A 123 -6.06 24.73 -23.87
CA TYR A 123 -5.66 23.38 -24.25
C TYR A 123 -6.73 22.34 -23.95
N LEU A 124 -7.41 22.42 -22.79
CA LEU A 124 -8.50 21.48 -22.49
C LEU A 124 -9.70 21.69 -23.42
N GLU A 125 -10.09 22.93 -23.70
CA GLU A 125 -11.17 23.23 -24.63
C GLU A 125 -10.85 22.71 -26.05
N SER A 126 -9.61 22.92 -26.50
CA SER A 126 -9.17 22.46 -27.81
C SER A 126 -9.07 20.93 -27.89
N LEU A 127 -8.55 20.27 -26.86
CA LEU A 127 -8.52 18.80 -26.74
C LEU A 127 -9.91 18.21 -26.79
N TYR A 128 -10.84 18.82 -26.06
CA TYR A 128 -12.24 18.44 -26.06
C TYR A 128 -12.87 18.57 -27.45
N ASN A 129 -12.75 19.73 -28.09
CA ASN A 129 -13.31 19.98 -29.41
C ASN A 129 -12.78 18.97 -30.43
N ARG A 130 -11.48 18.64 -30.34
CA ARG A 130 -10.85 17.64 -31.20
C ARG A 130 -11.37 16.23 -30.93
N ALA A 131 -11.46 15.82 -29.66
CA ALA A 131 -12.00 14.51 -29.28
C ALA A 131 -13.45 14.36 -29.79
N SER A 132 -14.27 15.39 -29.62
CA SER A 132 -15.66 15.40 -30.10
C SER A 132 -15.75 15.25 -31.63
N GLN A 133 -14.89 15.95 -32.38
CA GLN A 133 -14.83 15.84 -33.83
C GLN A 133 -14.42 14.42 -34.27
N GLU A 134 -13.37 13.85 -33.67
CA GLU A 134 -12.84 12.53 -34.05
C GLU A 134 -13.79 11.39 -33.65
N LEU A 135 -14.57 11.54 -32.57
CA LEU A 135 -15.62 10.58 -32.19
C LEU A 135 -16.74 10.45 -33.24
N SER A 136 -16.88 11.42 -34.16
CA SER A 136 -17.82 11.31 -35.28
C SER A 136 -17.36 10.33 -36.37
N ASP A 137 -16.06 10.05 -36.44
CA ASP A 137 -15.47 9.10 -37.39
C ASP A 137 -15.48 7.67 -36.85
N LYS A 138 -16.49 6.89 -37.24
CA LYS A 138 -16.66 5.50 -36.81
C LYS A 138 -15.62 4.52 -37.39
N ARG A 139 -14.71 4.98 -38.25
CA ARG A 139 -13.67 4.13 -38.86
C ARG A 139 -12.36 4.14 -38.07
N SER A 140 -12.28 4.91 -36.99
CA SER A 140 -11.07 5.17 -36.22
C SER A 140 -11.36 5.11 -34.72
N ASP A 141 -10.47 4.47 -33.97
CA ASP A 141 -10.48 4.44 -32.50
C ASP A 141 -9.84 5.71 -31.88
N LYS A 142 -9.29 6.61 -32.72
CA LYS A 142 -8.62 7.83 -32.26
C LYS A 142 -9.53 8.76 -31.46
N GLY A 143 -10.82 8.81 -31.80
CA GLY A 143 -11.80 9.60 -31.03
C GLY A 143 -11.96 9.08 -29.60
N GLU A 144 -12.02 7.75 -29.43
CA GLU A 144 -12.11 7.11 -28.11
C GLU A 144 -10.82 7.33 -27.30
N LYS A 145 -9.66 7.20 -27.94
CA LYS A 145 -8.34 7.44 -27.32
C LYS A 145 -8.11 8.91 -26.94
N LEU A 146 -8.62 9.85 -27.73
CA LEU A 146 -8.58 11.29 -27.38
C LEU A 146 -9.47 11.59 -26.17
N ALA A 147 -10.62 10.92 -26.06
CA ALA A 147 -11.47 11.04 -24.88
C ALA A 147 -10.80 10.43 -23.64
N GLU A 148 -10.14 9.28 -23.79
CA GLU A 148 -9.33 8.67 -22.73
C GLU A 148 -8.16 9.59 -22.30
N LEU A 149 -7.45 10.18 -23.26
CA LEU A 149 -6.38 11.16 -22.98
C LEU A 149 -6.92 12.33 -22.15
N PHE A 150 -8.07 12.88 -22.56
CA PHE A 150 -8.72 13.97 -21.84
C PHE A 150 -9.06 13.58 -20.40
N ASP A 151 -9.59 12.37 -20.19
CA ASP A 151 -9.97 11.89 -18.87
C ASP A 151 -8.78 11.67 -17.94
N LEU A 152 -7.71 11.10 -18.47
CA LEU A 152 -6.45 10.90 -17.75
C LEU A 152 -5.82 12.25 -17.40
N LEU A 153 -5.75 13.20 -18.35
CA LEU A 153 -5.21 14.54 -18.12
C LEU A 153 -5.96 15.27 -17.00
N PHE A 154 -7.29 15.21 -17.05
CA PHE A 154 -8.12 15.90 -16.07
C PHE A 154 -7.98 15.30 -14.65
N GLU A 155 -7.64 14.01 -14.51
CA GLU A 155 -7.31 13.44 -13.20
C GLU A 155 -6.07 14.12 -12.57
N TYR A 156 -5.10 14.52 -13.38
CA TYR A 156 -3.87 15.19 -12.93
C TYR A 156 -4.02 16.71 -12.78
N ILE A 157 -4.86 17.34 -13.59
CA ILE A 157 -5.11 18.78 -13.56
C ILE A 157 -6.09 19.10 -12.42
N LYS A 158 -5.54 19.29 -11.22
CA LYS A 158 -6.28 19.78 -10.03
C LYS A 158 -6.40 21.30 -10.01
N ASP A 159 -6.58 21.93 -11.16
CA ASP A 159 -6.76 23.38 -11.25
C ASP A 159 -8.16 23.71 -10.73
N SER A 160 -8.24 24.54 -9.68
CA SER A 160 -9.50 24.93 -9.03
C SER A 160 -10.47 25.68 -9.94
N LYS A 161 -10.02 26.08 -11.14
CA LYS A 161 -10.87 26.67 -12.18
C LYS A 161 -11.78 25.65 -12.88
N PHE A 162 -11.52 24.36 -12.71
CA PHE A 162 -12.31 23.28 -13.30
C PHE A 162 -12.85 22.34 -12.23
N GLU A 163 -14.10 21.91 -12.40
CA GLU A 163 -14.74 20.92 -11.53
C GLU A 163 -15.19 19.72 -12.35
N ARG A 164 -14.76 18.50 -11.99
CA ARG A 164 -15.34 17.27 -12.55
C ARG A 164 -16.69 17.05 -11.89
N LEU A 165 -17.76 17.22 -12.68
CA LEU A 165 -19.12 17.04 -12.19
C LEU A 165 -19.46 15.54 -12.12
N LYS A 166 -20.27 15.17 -11.13
CA LYS A 166 -20.88 13.84 -11.05
C LYS A 166 -21.93 13.69 -12.16
N GLU A 167 -22.13 12.48 -12.66
CA GLU A 167 -23.18 12.18 -13.64
C GLU A 167 -24.55 12.68 -13.14
N PRO A 168 -25.25 13.56 -13.89
CA PRO A 168 -26.60 14.00 -13.52
C PRO A 168 -27.58 12.83 -13.63
N SER A 169 -28.45 12.66 -12.63
CA SER A 169 -29.47 11.59 -12.61
C SER A 169 -30.51 11.70 -13.74
N ALA A 170 -30.62 12.87 -14.37
CA ALA A 170 -31.58 13.17 -15.44
C ALA A 170 -30.92 13.29 -16.83
N TYR A 171 -29.65 12.88 -16.99
CA TYR A 171 -28.96 13.03 -18.26
C TYR A 171 -29.48 12.02 -19.30
N ASP A 172 -29.94 12.51 -20.45
CA ASP A 172 -30.39 11.65 -21.55
C ASP A 172 -29.17 11.07 -22.29
N TYR A 173 -28.84 9.83 -21.96
CA TYR A 173 -27.78 9.04 -22.60
C TYR A 173 -28.00 8.82 -24.10
N SER A 174 -29.15 9.19 -24.67
CA SER A 174 -29.48 9.09 -26.10
C SER A 174 -29.16 10.35 -26.93
N CYS A 175 -28.81 11.47 -26.29
CA CYS A 175 -28.58 12.76 -26.95
C CYS A 175 -27.26 12.88 -27.76
N LYS A 176 -27.33 12.74 -29.10
CA LYS A 176 -26.19 12.84 -30.06
C LYS A 176 -25.65 14.25 -30.30
N LYS A 177 -26.13 15.26 -29.58
CA LYS A 177 -25.76 16.65 -29.77
C LYS A 177 -25.44 17.32 -28.45
N LEU A 178 -24.36 18.09 -28.50
CA LEU A 178 -23.87 18.93 -27.43
C LEU A 178 -24.92 19.99 -27.07
N TYR A 179 -25.20 20.10 -25.77
CA TYR A 179 -25.64 21.35 -25.20
C TYR A 179 -24.41 22.05 -24.64
N PRO A 180 -23.86 23.07 -25.31
CA PRO A 180 -23.15 24.10 -24.57
C PRO A 180 -24.20 24.75 -23.66
N GLU A 181 -24.25 24.33 -22.40
CA GLU A 181 -25.02 25.09 -21.41
C GLU A 181 -24.26 26.38 -21.16
N GLN A 182 -24.57 27.35 -22.03
CA GLN A 182 -24.15 28.72 -21.90
C GLN A 182 -24.78 29.30 -20.64
N ASN A 183 -24.01 30.04 -19.85
CA ASN A 183 -24.64 30.96 -18.90
C ASN A 183 -25.40 32.06 -19.63
N THR A 184 -26.12 32.87 -18.87
CA THR A 184 -26.77 34.10 -19.33
C THR A 184 -25.84 35.07 -20.07
N SER A 185 -24.51 34.87 -20.01
CA SER A 185 -23.48 35.67 -20.70
C SER A 185 -22.83 34.95 -21.90
N GLN A 186 -23.41 33.86 -22.42
CA GLN A 186 -22.93 33.09 -23.58
C GLN A 186 -21.55 32.42 -23.42
N LYS A 187 -21.00 32.35 -22.20
CA LYS A 187 -19.74 31.66 -21.93
C LYS A 187 -19.98 30.16 -21.72
N MET A 188 -19.08 29.32 -22.24
CA MET A 188 -19.08 27.88 -21.98
C MET A 188 -18.77 27.64 -20.50
N GLN A 189 -19.77 27.19 -19.74
CA GLN A 189 -19.57 26.76 -18.37
C GLN A 189 -19.38 25.25 -18.28
N ARG A 190 -20.00 24.45 -19.16
CA ARG A 190 -19.99 22.98 -19.03
C ARG A 190 -19.66 22.29 -20.35
N VAL A 191 -18.79 21.29 -20.27
CA VAL A 191 -18.21 20.54 -21.36
C VAL A 191 -18.48 19.05 -21.10
N VAL A 192 -19.19 18.37 -22.00
CA VAL A 192 -19.63 16.97 -21.82
C VAL A 192 -19.08 16.08 -22.94
N LEU A 193 -18.08 15.26 -22.61
CA LEU A 193 -17.63 14.15 -23.46
C LEU A 193 -18.56 12.97 -23.26
N ARG A 194 -19.40 12.72 -24.27
CA ARG A 194 -20.42 11.68 -24.24
C ARG A 194 -19.84 10.31 -24.62
N GLY A 195 -20.10 9.32 -23.77
CA GLY A 195 -20.35 7.92 -24.14
C GLY A 195 -19.34 7.28 -25.08
N TYR A 196 -18.05 7.51 -24.86
CA TYR A 196 -17.02 6.76 -25.59
C TYR A 196 -16.90 5.37 -24.98
N LYS A 197 -16.63 4.38 -25.82
CA LYS A 197 -16.33 3.03 -25.36
C LYS A 197 -14.84 2.91 -25.17
N HIS A 198 -14.43 2.44 -24.00
CA HIS A 198 -13.06 2.03 -23.75
C HIS A 198 -13.11 0.68 -23.05
N ASN A 199 -12.43 -0.34 -23.59
CA ASN A 199 -12.49 -1.71 -23.08
C ASN A 199 -13.93 -2.19 -22.81
N ASP A 200 -14.82 -2.03 -23.79
CA ASP A 200 -16.25 -2.42 -23.76
C ASP A 200 -17.13 -1.72 -22.71
N LYS A 201 -16.59 -0.74 -21.97
CA LYS A 201 -17.35 0.08 -21.02
C LYS A 201 -17.64 1.46 -21.59
N VAL A 202 -18.84 1.97 -21.31
CA VAL A 202 -19.25 3.33 -21.71
C VAL A 202 -18.84 4.31 -20.62
N TYR A 203 -18.14 5.37 -20.98
CA TYR A 203 -17.68 6.41 -20.07
C TYR A 203 -18.33 7.76 -20.39
N HIS A 204 -18.52 8.59 -19.35
CA HIS A 204 -19.01 9.97 -19.46
C HIS A 204 -18.09 10.89 -18.68
N THR A 205 -17.65 11.98 -19.31
CA THR A 205 -16.86 13.00 -18.62
C THR A 205 -17.53 14.35 -18.78
N ILE A 206 -17.82 14.95 -17.63
CA ILE A 206 -18.45 16.26 -17.51
C ILE A 206 -17.48 17.16 -16.76
N VAL A 207 -17.08 18.25 -17.40
CA VAL A 207 -16.17 19.24 -16.83
C VAL A 207 -16.88 20.58 -16.83
N ASP A 208 -16.96 21.22 -15.66
CA ASP A 208 -17.25 22.65 -15.58
C ASP A 208 -15.96 23.44 -15.84
N MET A 209 -15.97 24.34 -16.82
CA MET A 209 -14.81 25.14 -17.25
C MET A 209 -14.73 26.51 -16.57
N GLY A 210 -15.63 26.80 -15.62
CA GLY A 210 -15.69 28.09 -14.94
C GLY A 210 -16.11 29.25 -15.85
N SER A 211 -16.31 30.45 -15.28
CA SER A 211 -16.77 31.66 -16.01
C SER A 211 -15.72 32.76 -16.10
#